data_AF-A0A6I6CBT0-F1
#
_entry.id   AF-A0A6I6CBT0-F1
#
_cell.length_a   1.000
_cell.length_b   1.000
_cell.length_c   1.000
_cell.angle_alpha   90.00
_cell.angle_beta   90.00
_cell.angle_gamma   90.00
#
_symmetry.space_group_name_H-M   'P 1'
#
loop_
_entity.id
_entity.type
_entity.pdbx_description
1 polymer ?
#
loop_
_entity_poly.entity_id
_entity_poly.type
_entity_poly.pdbx_seq_one_letter_code
_entity_poly.pdbx_strand_id
1 'polypeptide(L)'
;MAKFNNGVIDFDKEDIEAAWENAPHLVNKEKEEYRMCYICKFHMLKENFDKDKLSTYGWIVDLINLKKLDLDHKNFIAIHPWCMEYKKGLDNRSLLKKVKAQLWAFNDSKE
;
A
#
# COMPACT_ATOMS: atom_id res chain seq x y z
N MET A 1 -10.14 13.84 6.17
CA MET A 1 -9.67 13.83 4.78
C MET A 1 -8.29 14.46 4.73
N ALA A 2 -7.43 13.88 3.88
CA ALA A 2 -6.06 14.29 3.72
C ALA A 2 -5.93 15.77 3.33
N LYS A 3 -4.90 16.44 3.86
CA LYS A 3 -4.63 17.86 3.60
C LYS A 3 -3.21 18.05 3.11
N PHE A 4 -3.03 18.90 2.12
CA PHE A 4 -1.72 19.31 1.64
C PHE A 4 -1.29 20.62 2.32
N ASN A 5 -0.28 20.55 3.17
CA ASN A 5 0.27 21.68 3.92
C ASN A 5 1.79 21.74 3.74
N ASN A 6 2.31 22.84 3.20
CA ASN A 6 3.76 23.10 3.09
C ASN A 6 4.58 21.95 2.45
N GLY A 7 4.04 21.29 1.43
CA GLY A 7 4.74 20.18 0.76
C GLY A 7 4.55 18.82 1.42
N VAL A 8 3.82 18.76 2.53
CA VAL A 8 3.49 17.52 3.27
C VAL A 8 2.02 17.21 3.09
N ILE A 9 1.69 15.92 2.94
CA ILE A 9 0.31 15.43 2.98
C ILE A 9 0.07 14.86 4.37
N ASP A 10 -0.84 15.48 5.10
CA ASP A 10 -1.32 14.98 6.39
C ASP A 10 -2.49 14.04 6.14
N PHE A 11 -2.31 12.75 6.44
CA PHE A 11 -3.35 11.73 6.36
C PHE A 11 -4.04 11.57 7.72
N ASP A 12 -5.36 11.44 7.71
CA ASP A 12 -6.11 11.03 8.89
C ASP A 12 -6.34 9.52 8.93
N LYS A 13 -7.07 9.07 9.96
CA LYS A 13 -7.35 7.66 10.18
C LYS A 13 -8.16 7.02 9.04
N GLU A 14 -9.12 7.74 8.46
CA GLU A 14 -9.96 7.22 7.37
C GLU A 14 -9.12 7.08 6.09
N ASP A 15 -8.21 8.01 5.84
CA ASP A 15 -7.28 7.96 4.72
C ASP A 15 -6.34 6.74 4.84
N ILE A 16 -5.80 6.49 6.04
CA ILE A 16 -4.92 5.35 6.34
C ILE A 16 -5.66 4.01 6.16
N GLU A 17 -6.90 3.92 6.65
CA GLU A 17 -7.72 2.72 6.49
C GLU A 17 -8.07 2.48 5.02
N ALA A 18 -8.40 3.54 4.27
CA ALA A 18 -8.65 3.44 2.84
C ALA A 18 -7.41 2.93 2.08
N ALA A 19 -6.22 3.40 2.43
CA ALA A 19 -4.96 2.92 1.84
C ALA A 19 -4.76 1.42 2.08
N TRP A 20 -5.03 0.94 3.29
CA TRP A 20 -4.97 -0.47 3.65
C TRP A 20 -5.98 -1.31 2.88
N GLU A 21 -7.24 -0.86 2.81
CA GLU A 21 -8.31 -1.55 2.08
C GLU A 21 -8.06 -1.57 0.56
N ASN A 22 -7.32 -0.60 0.05
CA ASN A 22 -6.91 -0.57 -1.35
C ASN A 22 -5.74 -1.51 -1.67
N ALA A 23 -5.02 -2.06 -0.71
CA ALA A 23 -3.95 -3.01 -0.99
C ALA A 23 -4.49 -4.40 -1.40
N PRO A 24 -3.79 -5.16 -2.25
CA PRO A 24 -4.13 -6.55 -2.54
C PRO A 24 -4.18 -7.45 -1.29
N HIS A 25 -5.10 -8.43 -1.28
CA HIS A 25 -5.26 -9.38 -0.19
C HIS A 25 -4.49 -10.67 -0.47
N LEU A 26 -4.07 -11.34 0.59
CA LEU A 26 -3.53 -12.70 0.54
C LEU A 26 -4.67 -13.67 0.86
N VAL A 27 -4.90 -14.66 0.00
CA VAL A 27 -6.07 -15.56 0.11
C VAL A 27 -5.99 -16.53 1.29
N ASN A 28 -4.80 -16.70 1.88
CA ASN A 28 -4.52 -17.63 2.95
C ASN A 28 -4.09 -16.97 4.26
N LYS A 29 -4.37 -15.66 4.43
CA LYS A 29 -4.11 -14.91 5.66
C LYS A 29 -5.33 -14.04 6.00
N GLU A 30 -5.46 -13.67 7.27
CA GLU A 30 -6.54 -12.80 7.74
C GLU A 30 -6.43 -11.42 7.09
N LYS A 31 -7.50 -11.00 6.42
CA LYS A 31 -7.54 -9.76 5.62
C LYS A 31 -7.43 -8.51 6.51
N GLU A 32 -7.86 -8.61 7.76
CA GLU A 32 -7.77 -7.54 8.76
C GLU A 32 -6.34 -7.34 9.26
N GLU A 33 -5.48 -8.35 9.18
CA GLU A 33 -4.11 -8.31 9.70
C GLU A 33 -3.07 -8.19 8.60
N TYR A 34 -3.32 -8.82 7.45
CA TYR A 34 -2.37 -8.93 6.34
C TYR A 34 -2.88 -8.30 5.06
N ARG A 35 -2.00 -7.55 4.41
CA ARG A 35 -2.11 -7.11 3.02
C ARG A 35 -0.81 -7.39 2.29
N MET A 36 -0.81 -7.17 0.98
CA MET A 36 0.38 -7.33 0.16
C MET A 36 0.71 -6.01 -0.54
N CYS A 37 1.99 -5.62 -0.53
CA CYS A 37 2.44 -4.49 -1.34
C CYS A 37 2.34 -4.87 -2.83
N TYR A 38 1.65 -4.06 -3.64
CA TYR A 38 1.47 -4.36 -5.06
C TYR A 38 2.76 -4.24 -5.90
N ILE A 39 3.82 -3.62 -5.34
CA ILE A 39 5.09 -3.39 -6.03
C ILE A 39 6.00 -4.59 -5.88
N CYS A 40 6.40 -4.95 -4.66
CA CYS A 40 7.28 -6.08 -4.39
C CYS A 40 6.55 -7.42 -4.22
N LYS A 41 5.22 -7.40 -4.04
CA LYS A 41 4.37 -8.59 -3.80
C LYS A 41 4.71 -9.33 -2.51
N PHE A 42 5.30 -8.62 -1.55
CA PHE A 42 5.55 -9.12 -0.21
C PHE A 42 4.48 -8.62 0.76
N HIS A 43 4.27 -9.34 1.85
CA HIS A 43 3.20 -9.04 2.80
C HIS A 43 3.55 -7.86 3.71
N MET A 44 2.51 -7.22 4.25
CA MET A 44 2.54 -6.11 5.19
C MET A 44 1.63 -6.48 6.37
N LEU A 45 1.98 -6.00 7.56
CA LEU A 45 1.20 -6.19 8.78
C LEU A 45 0.48 -4.89 9.15
N LYS A 46 -0.83 -4.95 9.40
CA LYS A 46 -1.65 -3.75 9.66
C LYS A 46 -1.09 -2.91 10.81
N GLU A 47 -0.69 -3.57 11.89
CA GLU A 47 -0.09 -2.96 13.08
C GLU A 47 1.25 -2.25 12.85
N ASN A 48 1.89 -2.46 11.69
CA ASN A 48 3.20 -1.89 11.34
C ASN A 48 3.12 -0.68 10.42
N PHE A 49 2.02 0.06 10.47
CA PHE A 49 1.90 1.37 9.84
C PHE A 49 2.97 2.35 10.35
N ASP A 50 3.62 3.08 9.44
CA ASP A 50 4.63 4.12 9.72
C ASP A 50 5.81 3.63 10.58
N LYS A 51 6.16 2.34 10.43
CA LYS A 51 7.31 1.72 11.08
C LYS A 51 8.42 1.43 10.07
N ASP A 52 9.03 2.49 9.54
CA ASP A 52 10.10 2.39 8.53
C ASP A 52 11.28 1.48 8.95
N LYS A 53 11.54 1.38 10.26
CA LYS A 53 12.58 0.51 10.83
C LYS A 53 12.24 -0.99 10.77
N LEU A 54 10.96 -1.35 10.58
CA LEU A 54 10.52 -2.73 10.41
C LEU A 54 10.48 -3.16 8.94
N SER A 55 11.20 -2.41 8.09
CA SER A 55 11.24 -2.48 6.63
C SER A 55 10.35 -3.61 6.09
N THR A 56 10.82 -4.85 6.08
CA THR A 56 10.14 -6.03 5.52
C THR A 56 8.62 -6.16 5.75
N TYR A 57 8.06 -5.71 6.88
CA TYR A 57 6.63 -5.81 7.20
C TYR A 57 5.92 -4.46 7.39
N GLY A 58 6.67 -3.36 7.42
CA GLY A 58 6.14 -2.02 7.61
C GLY A 58 5.47 -1.46 6.36
N TRP A 59 4.61 -0.46 6.52
CA TRP A 59 3.93 0.15 5.37
C TRP A 59 3.54 1.61 5.64
N ILE A 60 3.34 2.34 4.55
CA ILE A 60 2.95 3.75 4.53
C ILE A 60 1.82 3.97 3.52
N VAL A 61 1.20 5.15 3.57
CA VAL A 61 0.27 5.62 2.53
C VAL A 61 1.05 6.22 1.36
N ASP A 62 0.74 5.77 0.14
CA ASP A 62 1.22 6.35 -1.11
C ASP A 62 0.04 6.72 -2.02
N LEU A 63 0.30 7.55 -3.03
CA LEU A 63 -0.64 7.89 -4.08
C LEU A 63 -0.43 7.00 -5.31
N ILE A 64 -1.44 6.22 -5.68
CA ILE A 64 -1.35 5.31 -6.83
C ILE A 64 -1.24 6.08 -8.17
N ASN A 65 -1.82 7.27 -8.23
CA ASN A 65 -1.75 8.18 -9.37
C ASN A 65 -1.31 9.58 -8.90
N LEU A 66 -0.06 9.91 -9.22
CA LEU A 66 0.59 11.21 -9.05
C LEU A 66 0.47 12.12 -10.28
N LYS A 67 0.00 11.62 -11.44
CA LYS A 67 -0.24 12.48 -12.62
C LYS A 67 -1.33 13.52 -12.36
N LYS A 68 -2.26 13.19 -11.46
CA LYS A 68 -3.27 14.11 -10.92
C LYS A 68 -3.19 13.97 -9.42
N LEU A 69 -2.76 15.04 -8.75
CA LEU A 69 -2.72 15.07 -7.29
C LEU A 69 -4.14 15.15 -6.76
N ASP A 70 -4.74 13.98 -6.57
CA ASP A 70 -6.09 13.78 -6.06
C ASP A 70 -6.00 13.13 -4.67
N LEU A 71 -6.59 13.79 -3.68
CA LEU A 71 -6.58 13.34 -2.28
C LEU A 71 -7.88 12.58 -1.93
N ASP A 72 -8.44 11.86 -2.90
CA ASP A 72 -9.53 10.92 -2.73
C ASP A 72 -9.03 9.55 -2.22
N HIS A 73 -9.81 8.91 -1.35
CA HIS A 73 -9.52 7.59 -0.79
C HIS A 73 -9.15 6.54 -1.85
N LYS A 74 -9.72 6.60 -3.06
CA LYS A 74 -9.40 5.68 -4.18
C LYS A 74 -7.99 5.86 -4.72
N ASN A 75 -7.35 6.98 -4.45
CA ASN A 75 -5.98 7.24 -4.85
C ASN A 75 -4.96 6.78 -3.81
N PHE A 76 -5.39 6.42 -2.59
CA PHE A 76 -4.50 6.00 -1.52
C PHE A 76 -4.23 4.51 -1.58
N ILE A 77 -2.98 4.11 -1.33
CA ILE A 77 -2.58 2.71 -1.38
C ILE A 77 -1.50 2.43 -0.34
N ALA A 78 -1.63 1.32 0.38
CA ALA A 78 -0.59 0.84 1.28
C ALA A 78 0.56 0.18 0.49
N ILE A 79 1.79 0.62 0.77
CA ILE A 79 3.01 0.04 0.22
C ILE A 79 4.12 -0.01 1.28
N HIS A 80 5.13 -0.85 1.04
CA HIS A 80 6.37 -0.77 1.80
C HIS A 80 7.10 0.57 1.53
N PRO A 81 7.78 1.16 2.52
CA PRO A 81 8.48 2.44 2.37
C PRO A 81 9.50 2.46 1.21
N TRP A 82 10.36 1.44 1.10
CA TRP A 82 11.36 1.39 0.02
C TRP A 82 10.73 1.17 -1.35
N CYS A 83 9.52 0.60 -1.43
CA CYS A 83 8.83 0.37 -2.70
C CYS A 83 8.48 1.67 -3.44
N MET A 84 8.48 2.82 -2.76
CA MET A 84 8.33 4.13 -3.41
C MET A 84 9.34 4.35 -4.54
N GLU A 85 10.59 3.98 -4.32
CA GLU A 85 11.69 4.18 -5.28
C GLU A 85 11.58 3.25 -6.51
N TYR A 86 10.84 2.15 -6.39
CA TYR A 86 10.66 1.15 -7.45
C TYR A 86 9.41 1.40 -8.31
N LYS A 87 8.67 2.49 -8.06
CA LYS A 87 7.53 2.89 -8.90
C LYS A 87 8.05 3.23 -10.31
N LYS A 88 7.57 2.49 -11.32
CA LYS A 88 7.98 2.69 -12.72
C LYS A 88 7.45 3.98 -13.36
N GLY A 89 6.57 4.72 -12.68
CA GLY A 89 6.01 5.97 -13.18
C GLY A 89 5.01 6.60 -12.24
N LEU A 90 4.42 7.70 -12.69
CA LEU A 90 3.48 8.53 -11.91
C LEU A 90 2.05 7.98 -11.86
N ASP A 91 1.69 6.94 -12.62
CA ASP A 91 0.34 6.33 -12.58
C ASP A 91 0.46 4.81 -12.65
N ASN A 92 0.23 4.15 -11.51
CA ASN A 92 0.36 2.71 -11.36
C ASN A 92 -0.99 1.98 -11.29
N ARG A 93 -2.11 2.66 -11.59
CA ARG A 93 -3.45 2.06 -11.47
C ARG A 93 -3.61 0.80 -12.32
N SER A 94 -3.01 0.76 -13.52
CA SER A 94 -3.01 -0.42 -14.39
C SER A 94 -2.25 -1.61 -13.79
N LEU A 95 -1.10 -1.36 -13.16
CA LEU A 95 -0.34 -2.38 -12.46
C LEU A 95 -1.12 -2.91 -11.25
N LEU A 96 -1.65 -2.02 -10.41
CA LEU A 96 -2.46 -2.39 -9.26
C LEU A 96 -3.67 -3.25 -9.67
N LYS A 97 -4.38 -2.87 -10.75
CA LYS A 97 -5.50 -3.64 -11.29
C LYS A 97 -5.08 -5.06 -11.71
N LYS A 98 -3.93 -5.20 -12.38
CA LYS A 98 -3.40 -6.52 -12.77
C LYS A 98 -3.04 -7.38 -11.55
N VAL A 99 -2.42 -6.78 -10.53
CA VAL A 99 -2.06 -7.49 -9.30
C VAL A 99 -3.31 -7.94 -8.54
N LYS A 100 -4.31 -7.07 -8.36
CA LYS A 100 -5.57 -7.43 -7.68
C LYS A 100 -6.39 -8.51 -8.39
N ALA A 101 -6.22 -8.67 -9.71
CA ALA A 101 -6.91 -9.70 -10.47
C ALA A 101 -6.31 -11.11 -10.29
N GLN A 102 -5.13 -11.21 -9.66
CA GLN A 102 -4.45 -12.49 -9.39
C GLN A 102 -4.72 -12.94 -7.95
N LEU A 103 -4.71 -14.25 -7.73
CA LEU A 103 -4.74 -14.83 -6.39
C LEU A 103 -3.31 -14.86 -5.85
N TRP A 104 -3.12 -14.29 -4.66
CA TRP A 104 -1.83 -14.26 -3.97
C TRP A 104 -1.94 -15.08 -2.69
N ALA A 105 -1.01 -16.00 -2.51
CA ALA A 105 -0.86 -16.74 -1.28
C ALA A 105 0.55 -16.49 -0.73
N PHE A 106 0.65 -16.27 0.57
CA PHE A 106 1.94 -16.25 1.24
C PHE A 106 2.40 -17.68 1.50
N ASN A 107 3.56 -18.04 0.98
CA ASN A 107 4.16 -19.33 1.29
C ASN A 107 4.98 -19.22 2.58
N ASP A 108 4.50 -19.86 3.66
CA ASP A 108 5.17 -19.90 4.97
C ASP A 108 6.29 -20.95 5.01
N SER A 109 6.50 -21.71 3.93
CA SER A 109 7.60 -22.68 3.89
C SER A 109 8.93 -21.94 3.82
N LYS A 110 9.63 -21.90 4.96
CA LYS A 110 11.07 -21.64 5.00
C LYS A 110 11.78 -22.80 4.29
N GLU A 111 12.08 -22.65 3.01
CA GLU A 111 13.13 -23.43 2.35
C GLU A 111 14.50 -22.82 2.66
#